data_AF-A0A380K008-F1
#
_entry.id   AF-A0A380K008-F1
#
_cell.length_a   1.000
_cell.length_b   1.000
_cell.length_c   1.000
_cell.angle_alpha   90.00
_cell.angle_beta   90.00
_cell.angle_gamma   90.00
#
_symmetry.space_group_name_H-M   'P 1'
#
loop_
_entity.id
_entity.type
_entity.pdbx_description
1 polymer ?
#
loop_
_entity_poly.entity_id
_entity_poly.type
_entity_poly.pdbx_seq_one_letter_code
_entity_poly.pdbx_strand_id
1 'polypeptide(L)'
;MGAFHAVNFALRHPDLFDVAVALSGVYDARFFTGDYNGDLAVYYNSPIDYLWNQEDDWFLDHYRHNRFTVAVGQGAWEEPHILDTKRLEKVFAAKPIPA
;
A
#
# COMPACT_ATOMS: atom_id res chain seq x y z
N MET A 1 -11.78 -3.32 3.33
CA MET A 1 -11.66 -1.84 3.18
C MET A 1 -10.76 -1.17 4.22
N GLY A 2 -10.77 -1.56 5.50
CA GLY A 2 -9.92 -0.91 6.50
C GLY A 2 -8.43 -0.94 6.19
N ALA A 3 -7.91 -2.11 5.78
CA ALA A 3 -6.50 -2.29 5.41
C ALA A 3 -6.03 -1.37 4.27
N PHE A 4 -6.85 -1.22 3.22
CA PHE A 4 -6.59 -0.27 2.13
C PHE A 4 -6.40 1.15 2.65
N HIS A 5 -7.40 1.65 3.42
CA HIS A 5 -7.34 3.00 3.95
C HIS A 5 -6.18 3.20 4.92
N ALA A 6 -5.91 2.22 5.80
CA ALA A 6 -4.81 2.30 6.75
C ALA A 6 -3.46 2.47 6.05
N VAL A 7 -3.15 1.62 5.06
CA VAL A 7 -1.88 1.71 4.31
C VAL A 7 -1.84 2.97 3.47
N ASN A 8 -2.90 3.26 2.71
CA ASN A 8 -2.90 4.41 1.81
C ASN A 8 -2.83 5.75 2.57
N PHE A 9 -3.54 5.90 3.69
CA PHE A 9 -3.44 7.11 4.51
C PHE A 9 -2.05 7.25 5.15
N ALA A 10 -1.51 6.18 5.73
CA ALA A 10 -0.19 6.22 6.35
C ALA A 10 0.93 6.55 5.35
N LEU A 11 0.82 6.10 4.10
CA LEU A 11 1.78 6.45 3.06
C LEU A 11 1.57 7.87 2.50
N ARG A 12 0.34 8.36 2.43
CA ARG A 12 0.06 9.72 1.93
C ARG A 12 0.34 10.81 2.97
N HIS A 13 0.31 10.45 4.25
CA HIS A 13 0.56 11.34 5.38
C HIS A 13 1.54 10.67 6.36
N PRO A 14 2.77 10.35 5.92
CA PRO A 14 3.69 9.55 6.71
C PRO A 14 4.28 10.30 7.91
N ASP A 15 4.04 11.61 7.98
CA ASP A 15 4.35 12.50 9.11
C ASP A 15 3.29 12.48 10.22
N LEU A 16 2.08 11.96 9.96
CA LEU A 16 0.97 11.96 10.92
C LEU A 16 0.80 10.63 11.66
N PHE A 17 1.43 9.55 11.18
CA PHE A 17 1.25 8.21 11.73
C PHE A 17 2.58 7.46 11.80
N ASP A 18 2.93 6.97 12.99
CA ASP A 18 4.12 6.12 13.16
C ASP A 18 3.83 4.63 12.87
N VAL A 19 2.56 4.21 12.93
CA VAL A 19 2.18 2.79 12.84
C VAL A 19 0.92 2.59 12.00
N ALA A 20 0.95 1.60 11.09
CA ALA A 20 -0.21 1.13 10.36
C ALA A 20 -0.34 -0.40 10.43
N VAL A 21 -1.51 -0.88 10.85
CA VAL A 21 -1.84 -2.31 10.86
C VAL A 21 -2.94 -2.58 9.84
N ALA A 22 -2.67 -3.47 8.90
CA ALA A 22 -3.54 -3.77 7.76
C ALA A 22 -3.76 -5.27 7.63
N LEU A 23 -5.02 -5.69 7.77
CA LEU A 23 -5.42 -7.10 7.78
C LEU A 23 -6.35 -7.39 6.60
N SER A 24 -5.99 -8.39 5.78
CA SER A 24 -6.71 -8.82 4.57
C SER A 24 -7.12 -7.65 3.67
N GLY A 25 -6.11 -6.94 3.16
CA GLY A 25 -6.27 -5.76 2.33
C GLY A 25 -6.21 -5.99 0.82
N VAL A 26 -6.76 -5.03 0.11
CA VAL A 26 -6.54 -4.80 -1.33
C VAL A 26 -5.75 -3.50 -1.42
N TYR A 27 -4.73 -3.45 -2.26
CA TYR A 27 -3.82 -2.30 -2.38
C TYR A 27 -3.75 -1.75 -3.80
N ASP A 28 -4.44 -2.41 -4.73
CA ASP A 28 -4.77 -1.89 -6.05
C ASP A 28 -6.10 -1.09 -6.00
N ALA A 29 -6.06 0.22 -6.25
CA ALA A 29 -7.29 1.01 -6.30
C ALA A 29 -8.24 0.59 -7.43
N ARG A 30 -7.71 -0.01 -8.50
CA ARG A 30 -8.51 -0.50 -9.66
C ARG A 30 -9.49 -1.59 -9.27
N PHE A 31 -9.28 -2.27 -8.15
CA PHE A 31 -10.26 -3.20 -7.61
C PHE A 31 -11.62 -2.53 -7.36
N PHE A 32 -11.64 -1.24 -7.01
CA PHE A 32 -12.86 -0.48 -6.73
C PHE A 32 -13.38 0.27 -7.96
N THR A 33 -12.48 0.78 -8.79
CA THR A 33 -12.82 1.73 -9.85
C THR A 33 -12.78 1.13 -11.25
N GLY A 34 -12.26 -0.08 -11.42
CA GLY A 34 -11.88 -0.61 -12.72
C GLY A 34 -10.58 0.04 -13.23
N ASP A 35 -10.39 0.05 -14.55
CA ASP A 35 -9.17 0.58 -15.16
C ASP A 35 -8.95 2.08 -14.84
N TYR A 36 -7.69 2.50 -14.93
CA TYR A 36 -7.25 3.87 -14.66
C TYR A 36 -7.98 4.90 -15.51
N ASN A 37 -8.18 4.63 -16.80
CA ASN A 37 -8.71 5.60 -17.77
C ASN A 37 -8.02 6.99 -17.72
N GLY A 38 -6.76 7.05 -17.28
CA GLY A 38 -6.01 8.29 -17.08
C GLY A 38 -6.39 9.09 -15.83
N ASP A 39 -7.22 8.57 -14.92
CA ASP A 39 -7.57 9.22 -13.67
C ASP A 39 -6.43 9.11 -12.63
N LEU A 40 -5.76 10.24 -12.42
CA LEU A 40 -4.69 10.37 -11.43
C LEU A 40 -5.16 10.11 -10.00
N ALA A 41 -6.44 10.34 -9.68
CA ALA A 41 -6.96 10.07 -8.35
C ALA A 41 -6.94 8.57 -8.03
N VAL A 42 -7.19 7.71 -9.01
CA VAL A 42 -7.06 6.26 -8.85
C VAL A 42 -5.59 5.90 -8.63
N TYR A 43 -4.68 6.50 -9.40
CA TYR A 43 -3.25 6.21 -9.33
C TYR A 43 -2.64 6.57 -7.98
N TYR A 44 -2.87 7.80 -7.50
CA TYR A 44 -2.37 8.27 -6.21
C TYR A 44 -3.06 7.63 -4.99
N ASN A 45 -4.07 6.79 -5.22
CA ASN A 45 -4.70 5.99 -4.18
C ASN A 45 -4.46 4.49 -4.35
N SER A 46 -3.59 4.08 -5.27
CA SER A 46 -3.16 2.70 -5.45
C SER A 46 -1.72 2.53 -4.95
N PRO A 47 -1.48 2.20 -3.66
CA PRO A 47 -0.15 2.04 -3.09
C PRO A 47 0.80 1.19 -3.92
N ILE A 48 0.31 0.09 -4.52
CA ILE A 48 1.15 -0.82 -5.31
C ILE A 48 1.59 -0.23 -6.65
N ASP A 49 0.97 0.85 -7.12
CA ASP A 49 1.31 1.49 -8.39
C ASP A 49 2.16 2.75 -8.14
N TYR A 50 1.71 3.68 -7.29
CA TYR A 50 2.44 4.95 -7.13
C TYR A 50 3.76 4.81 -6.38
N LEU A 51 3.90 3.84 -5.46
CA LEU A 51 5.14 3.69 -4.68
C LEU A 51 6.34 3.31 -5.54
N TRP A 52 6.14 2.63 -6.68
CA TRP A 52 7.24 2.31 -7.58
C TRP A 52 7.93 3.56 -8.13
N ASN A 53 7.16 4.63 -8.33
CA ASN A 53 7.63 5.91 -8.87
C ASN A 53 7.86 6.96 -7.78
N GLN A 54 7.75 6.60 -6.50
CA GLN A 54 8.06 7.51 -5.40
C GLN A 54 9.58 7.55 -5.18
N GLU A 55 10.18 8.70 -5.44
CA GLU A 55 11.63 8.96 -5.29
C GLU A 55 11.91 10.16 -4.37
N ASP A 56 10.88 10.76 -3.79
CA ASP A 56 11.05 11.89 -2.86
C ASP A 56 11.61 11.38 -1.53
N ASP A 57 12.83 11.80 -1.21
CA ASP A 57 13.55 11.43 0.02
C ASP A 57 12.75 11.78 1.28
N TRP A 58 11.96 12.86 1.27
CA TRP A 58 11.13 13.21 2.43
C TRP A 58 10.14 12.09 2.73
N PHE A 59 9.42 11.60 1.72
CA PHE A 59 8.49 10.48 1.89
C PHE A 59 9.22 9.19 2.26
N LEU A 60 10.28 8.85 1.54
CA LEU A 60 11.00 7.59 1.73
C LEU A 60 11.62 7.50 3.13
N ASP A 61 12.16 8.59 3.66
CA ASP A 61 12.71 8.63 5.00
C ASP A 61 11.61 8.44 6.05
N HIS A 62 10.46 9.10 5.91
CA HIS A 62 9.34 8.87 6.83
C HIS A 62 8.83 7.42 6.76
N TYR A 63 8.68 6.85 5.56
CA TYR A 63 8.24 5.44 5.43
C TYR A 63 9.16 4.47 6.16
N ARG A 64 10.48 4.70 6.11
CA ARG A 64 11.49 3.86 6.75
C ARG A 64 11.49 3.97 8.28
N HIS A 65 11.02 5.09 8.83
CA HIS A 65 10.84 5.27 10.26
C HIS A 65 9.50 4.73 10.77
N ASN A 66 8.49 4.65 9.88
CA ASN A 66 7.18 4.14 10.22
C ASN A 66 7.17 2.61 10.31
N ARG A 67 6.26 2.07 11.11
CA ARG A 67 6.03 0.64 11.26
C ARG A 67 4.77 0.21 10.53
N PHE A 68 4.92 -0.58 9.49
CA PHE A 68 3.81 -1.24 8.82
C PHE A 68 3.71 -2.69 9.32
N THR A 69 2.51 -3.17 9.55
CA THR A 69 2.25 -4.59 9.82
C THR A 69 1.10 -5.01 8.92
N VAL A 70 1.46 -5.77 7.88
CA VAL A 70 0.51 -6.21 6.85
C VAL A 70 0.36 -7.72 6.94
N ALA A 71 -0.87 -8.19 7.07
CA ALA A 71 -1.17 -9.61 7.10
C ALA A 71 -2.41 -9.92 6.26
N VAL A 72 -2.46 -11.14 5.72
CA VAL A 72 -3.56 -11.61 4.89
C VAL A 72 -3.88 -13.06 5.19
N GLY A 73 -5.17 -13.38 5.26
CA GLY A 73 -5.63 -14.76 5.42
C GLY A 73 -5.09 -15.67 4.31
N GLN A 74 -4.92 -16.95 4.62
CA GLN A 74 -4.50 -17.99 3.67
C GLN A 74 -5.62 -19.01 3.41
N GLY A 75 -6.87 -18.62 3.72
CA GLY A 75 -8.04 -19.46 3.53
C GLY A 75 -8.58 -19.39 2.11
N ALA A 76 -9.66 -20.13 1.86
CA ALA A 76 -10.38 -20.03 0.60
C ALA A 76 -10.83 -18.58 0.34
N TRP A 77 -10.80 -18.15 -0.92
CA TRP A 77 -11.26 -16.84 -1.42
C TRP A 77 -10.32 -15.66 -1.11
N GLU A 78 -9.15 -15.92 -0.53
CA GLU A 78 -8.15 -14.89 -0.23
C GLU A 78 -7.15 -14.65 -1.37
N GLU A 79 -7.22 -15.44 -2.45
CA GLU A 79 -6.23 -15.38 -3.55
C GLU A 79 -5.96 -13.97 -4.08
N PRO A 80 -6.97 -13.09 -4.31
CA PRO A 80 -6.71 -11.72 -4.75
C PRO A 80 -5.96 -10.89 -3.71
N HIS A 81 -6.32 -11.01 -2.42
CA HIS A 81 -5.68 -10.27 -1.33
C HIS A 81 -4.24 -10.76 -1.09
N ILE A 82 -3.99 -12.06 -1.25
CA ILE A 82 -2.65 -12.64 -1.18
C ILE A 82 -1.75 -12.07 -2.29
N LEU A 83 -2.28 -12.00 -3.51
CA LEU A 83 -1.55 -11.43 -4.65
C LEU A 83 -1.21 -9.96 -4.42
N ASP A 84 -2.17 -9.16 -3.97
CA ASP A 84 -1.97 -7.74 -3.69
C ASP A 84 -1.00 -7.50 -2.53
N THR A 85 -1.10 -8.29 -1.47
CA THR A 85 -0.16 -8.22 -0.34
C THR A 85 1.27 -8.53 -0.79
N LYS A 86 1.46 -9.53 -1.66
CA LYS A 86 2.78 -9.82 -2.27
C LYS A 86 3.28 -8.72 -3.19
N ARG A 87 2.39 -8.01 -3.89
CA ARG A 87 2.78 -6.85 -4.71
C ARG A 87 3.23 -5.68 -3.84
N LEU A 88 2.53 -5.45 -2.73
CA LEU A 88 2.91 -4.45 -1.74
C LEU A 88 4.26 -4.79 -1.10
N GLU A 89 4.47 -6.03 -0.69
CA GLU A 89 5.75 -6.53 -0.16
C GLU A 89 6.91 -6.24 -1.12
N LYS A 90 6.73 -6.51 -2.42
CA LYS A 90 7.76 -6.25 -3.43
C LYS A 90 8.16 -4.79 -3.53
N VAL A 91 7.20 -3.86 -3.53
CA VAL A 91 7.53 -2.43 -3.63
C VAL A 91 8.14 -1.90 -2.33
N PHE A 92 7.71 -2.40 -1.16
CA PHE A 92 8.31 -2.07 0.13
C PHE A 92 9.77 -2.53 0.18
N ALA A 93 10.04 -3.77 -0.24
CA ALA A 93 11.40 -4.31 -0.31
C ALA A 93 12.29 -3.54 -1.29
N ALA A 94 11.74 -3.08 -2.42
CA ALA A 94 12.47 -2.27 -3.41
C ALA A 94 12.79 -0.85 -2.91
N LYS A 95 12.05 -0.32 -1.93
CA LYS A 95 12.20 1.03 -1.36
C LYS A 95 12.80 1.05 0.07
N PRO A 96 13.49 -0.03 0.46
CA PRO A 96 13.86 -0.38 1.84
C PRO A 96 12.86 -0.02 2.96
N ILE A 97 11.56 -0.15 2.73
CA ILE A 97 10.52 0.13 3.75
C ILE A 97 10.32 -1.14 4.60
N PRO A 98 10.47 -1.08 5.94
CA PRO A 98 10.25 -2.24 6.81
C PRO A 98 8.75 -2.54 7.01
N ALA A 99 8.34 -3.80 6.82
CA ALA A 99 6.97 -4.27 7.04
C ALA A 99 6.92 -5.76 7.40
#